data_AF-A0A842NDR5-F1
#
_entry.id   AF-A0A842NDR5-F1
#
_cell.length_a   1.000
_cell.length_b   1.000
_cell.length_c   1.000
_cell.angle_alpha   90.00
_cell.angle_beta   90.00
_cell.angle_gamma   90.00
#
_symmetry.space_group_name_H-M   'P 1'
#
loop_
_entity.id
_entity.type
_entity.pdbx_description
1 polymer ?
#
loop_
_entity_poly.entity_id
_entity_poly.type
_entity_poly.pdbx_seq_one_letter_code
_entity_poly.pdbx_strand_id
1 'polypeptide(L)'
;MVIIFQNRQVREHLLEHGKVYTYRKGFEKRKRIGRDWATDRRCGKKIADVDIMVISAITRENLIRVLSQGDDEGSFYEQSGLGTVENWVQAIKDLNRGEGPEYGWLYRVTVPEGGQIHA
;
A
#
# COMPACT_ATOMS: atom_id res chain seq x y z
N MET A 1 12.09 1.53 10.83
CA MET A 1 10.65 1.49 11.18
C MET A 1 10.15 0.18 10.56
N VAL A 2 8.88 -0.09 10.25
CA VAL A 2 8.54 -1.31 9.46
C VAL A 2 7.20 -1.12 8.74
N ILE A 3 7.13 -1.50 7.47
CA ILE A 3 5.87 -1.61 6.70
C ILE A 3 5.40 -3.07 6.72
N ILE A 4 4.24 -3.31 7.34
CA ILE A 4 3.63 -4.65 7.37
C ILE A 4 2.65 -4.81 6.21
N PHE A 5 2.84 -5.82 5.36
CA PHE A 5 1.92 -6.24 4.30
C PHE A 5 1.19 -7.52 4.69
N GLN A 6 0.10 -7.37 5.46
CA GLN A 6 -0.73 -8.50 5.90
C GLN A 6 -1.50 -9.14 4.74
N ASN A 7 -1.97 -8.35 3.78
CA ASN A 7 -2.64 -8.85 2.59
C ASN A 7 -1.61 -9.53 1.68
N ARG A 8 -1.81 -10.83 1.42
CA ARG A 8 -0.90 -11.65 0.61
C ARG A 8 -0.80 -11.16 -0.83
N GLN A 9 -1.90 -10.81 -1.48
CA GLN A 9 -1.91 -10.38 -2.88
C GLN A 9 -1.10 -9.09 -3.07
N VAL A 10 -1.28 -8.11 -2.18
CA VAL A 10 -0.52 -6.85 -2.19
C VAL A 10 0.97 -7.13 -1.98
N ARG A 11 1.31 -8.08 -1.10
CA ARG A 11 2.70 -8.47 -0.83
C ARG A 11 3.35 -9.15 -2.03
N GLU A 12 2.67 -10.15 -2.59
CA GLU A 12 3.15 -10.89 -3.77
C GLU A 12 3.37 -9.92 -4.94
N HIS A 13 2.43 -9.02 -5.19
CA HIS A 13 2.57 -7.98 -6.21
C HIS A 13 3.81 -7.09 -6.01
N LEU A 14 4.08 -6.65 -4.78
CA LEU A 14 5.30 -5.88 -4.48
C LEU A 14 6.57 -6.67 -4.79
N LEU A 15 6.61 -7.96 -4.43
CA LEU A 15 7.80 -8.80 -4.63
C LEU A 15 8.01 -9.16 -6.11
N GLU A 16 6.93 -9.33 -6.86
CA GLU A 16 6.97 -9.67 -8.30
C GLU A 16 7.31 -8.47 -9.17
N HIS A 17 6.74 -7.30 -8.87
CA HIS A 17 6.86 -6.11 -9.72
C HIS A 17 7.80 -5.04 -9.16
N GLY A 18 8.30 -5.21 -7.93
CA GLY A 18 9.18 -4.24 -7.26
C GLY A 18 8.46 -2.94 -6.86
N LYS A 19 7.15 -2.84 -7.03
CA LYS A 19 6.36 -1.65 -6.72
C LYS A 19 4.92 -2.04 -6.38
N VAL A 20 4.31 -1.32 -5.46
CA VAL A 20 2.88 -1.45 -5.17
C VAL A 20 2.28 -0.13 -4.67
N TYR A 21 1.04 0.13 -5.07
CA TYR A 21 0.20 1.15 -4.44
C TYR A 21 -0.61 0.55 -3.29
N THR A 22 -0.54 1.15 -2.10
CA THR A 22 -1.17 0.58 -0.90
C THR A 22 -1.84 1.64 -0.04
N TYR A 23 -3.03 1.29 0.49
CA TYR A 23 -3.72 2.07 1.50
C TYR A 23 -3.10 1.82 2.88
N ARG A 24 -2.84 2.89 3.63
CA ARG A 24 -2.42 2.80 5.03
C ARG A 24 -3.35 3.60 5.91
N LYS A 25 -3.93 2.92 6.89
CA LYS A 25 -4.66 3.56 7.98
C LYS A 25 -3.71 4.49 8.74
N GLY A 26 -4.12 5.73 8.92
CA GLY A 26 -3.32 6.74 9.60
C GLY A 26 -4.17 7.91 10.04
N PHE A 27 -3.57 8.77 10.85
CA PHE A 27 -4.12 10.10 11.16
C PHE A 27 -3.51 11.13 10.20
N GLU A 28 -4.21 12.23 9.96
CA GLU A 28 -3.83 13.33 9.06
C GLU A 28 -2.42 13.89 9.24
N LYS A 29 -1.81 13.70 10.42
CA LYS A 29 -0.47 14.21 10.73
C LYS A 29 0.66 13.17 10.65
N ARG A 30 0.36 11.88 10.45
CA ARG A 30 1.37 10.81 10.48
C ARG A 30 1.61 10.23 9.10
N LYS A 31 2.57 10.83 8.38
CA LYS A 31 3.14 10.28 7.15
C LYS A 31 4.42 9.54 7.49
N ARG A 32 4.53 8.29 7.04
CA ARG A 32 5.78 7.53 7.10
C ARG A 32 6.31 7.44 5.68
N ILE A 33 7.41 8.11 5.41
CA ILE A 33 8.05 8.21 4.10
C ILE A 33 9.54 7.93 4.21
N GLY A 34 10.16 7.65 3.07
CA GLY A 34 11.57 7.33 2.95
C GLY A 34 11.85 5.83 3.12
N ARG A 35 13.14 5.52 3.27
CA ARG A 35 13.65 4.15 3.34
C ARG A 35 13.18 3.44 4.60
N ASP A 36 12.67 2.23 4.43
CA ASP A 36 12.28 1.32 5.50
C ASP A 36 12.42 -0.13 5.02
N TRP A 37 11.89 -1.08 5.79
CA TRP A 37 11.84 -2.48 5.37
C TRP A 37 10.45 -3.07 5.57
N ALA A 38 10.13 -4.05 4.73
CA ALA A 38 8.84 -4.74 4.69
C ALA A 38 8.85 -6.05 5.47
N THR A 39 7.68 -6.42 6.00
CA THR A 39 7.42 -7.73 6.61
C THR A 39 5.96 -8.15 6.35
N ASP A 40 5.66 -9.43 6.54
CA ASP A 40 4.31 -9.98 6.40
C ASP A 40 3.45 -9.78 7.67
N ARG A 41 4.08 -9.73 8.85
CA ARG A 41 3.39 -9.64 10.14
C ARG A 41 4.20 -8.91 11.22
N ARG A 42 3.55 -8.58 12.34
CA ARG A 42 4.23 -7.99 13.50
C ARG A 42 5.28 -8.97 14.02
N CYS A 43 6.50 -8.47 14.24
CA CYS A 43 7.67 -9.28 14.61
C CYS A 43 8.03 -10.35 13.55
N GLY A 44 7.57 -10.19 12.31
CA GLY A 44 7.95 -11.03 11.18
C GLY A 44 9.39 -10.77 10.74
N LYS A 45 9.88 -11.65 9.86
CA LYS A 45 11.19 -11.47 9.22
C LYS A 45 11.11 -10.38 8.17
N LYS A 46 12.26 -9.77 7.87
CA LYS A 46 12.40 -8.84 6.75
C LYS A 46 12.19 -9.60 5.45
N ILE A 47 11.33 -9.07 4.58
CA ILE A 47 11.08 -9.62 3.24
C ILE A 47 11.71 -8.76 2.14
N ALA A 48 11.84 -7.45 2.34
CA ALA A 48 12.47 -6.54 1.39
C ALA A 48 12.88 -5.22 2.06
N ASP A 49 13.91 -4.57 1.52
CA ASP A 49 14.09 -3.12 1.70
C ASP A 49 13.14 -2.37 0.78
N VAL A 50 12.60 -1.24 1.26
CA VAL A 50 11.64 -0.45 0.49
C VAL A 50 11.88 1.04 0.64
N ASP A 51 11.43 1.80 -0.35
CA ASP A 51 11.24 3.24 -0.26
C ASP A 51 9.74 3.57 -0.31
N ILE A 52 9.30 4.48 0.56
CA ILE A 52 7.88 4.79 0.76
C ILE A 52 7.64 6.26 0.43
N MET A 53 6.71 6.51 -0.47
CA MET A 53 6.25 7.86 -0.83
C MET A 53 4.75 8.01 -0.61
N VAL A 54 4.34 9.15 -0.04
CA VAL A 54 2.91 9.49 0.06
C VAL A 54 2.46 10.10 -1.26
N ILE A 55 1.36 9.60 -1.80
CA ILE A 55 0.77 10.06 -3.04
C ILE A 55 -0.41 10.98 -2.75
N SER A 56 -1.35 10.51 -1.93
CA SER A 56 -2.57 11.28 -1.63
C SER A 56 -3.18 10.90 -0.29
N ALA A 57 -3.98 11.81 0.27
CA ALA A 57 -4.83 11.53 1.41
C ALA A 57 -6.09 10.80 0.95
N ILE A 58 -6.51 9.79 1.71
CA ILE A 58 -7.75 9.06 1.50
C ILE A 58 -8.70 9.38 2.65
N THR A 59 -9.90 9.82 2.31
CA THR A 59 -11.04 10.01 3.21
C THR A 59 -12.23 9.24 2.66
N ARG A 60 -13.32 9.16 3.43
CA ARG A 60 -14.55 8.50 2.98
C ARG A 60 -15.12 9.14 1.70
N GLU A 61 -15.00 10.45 1.59
CA GLU A 61 -15.59 11.27 0.52
C GLU A 61 -14.79 11.16 -0.78
N ASN A 62 -13.47 10.93 -0.69
CA ASN A 62 -12.60 10.92 -1.86
C ASN A 62 -12.10 9.52 -2.25
N LEU A 63 -12.43 8.47 -1.48
CA LEU A 63 -11.89 7.11 -1.64
C LEU A 63 -11.93 6.64 -3.09
N ILE A 64 -13.13 6.52 -3.68
CA ILE A 64 -13.30 6.02 -5.04
C ILE A 64 -12.52 6.87 -6.03
N ARG A 65 -12.65 8.21 -5.92
CA ARG A 65 -11.94 9.15 -6.80
C ARG A 65 -10.43 8.94 -6.76
N VAL A 66 -9.84 8.75 -5.58
CA VAL A 66 -8.39 8.54 -5.44
C VAL A 66 -7.98 7.17 -5.97
N LEU A 67 -8.74 6.11 -5.69
CA LEU A 67 -8.36 4.76 -6.14
C LEU A 67 -8.54 4.55 -7.65
N SER A 68 -9.46 5.28 -8.28
CA SER A 68 -9.67 5.28 -9.74
C SER A 68 -8.64 6.12 -10.51
N GLN A 69 -7.73 6.82 -9.83
CA GLN A 69 -6.66 7.57 -10.47
C GLN A 69 -5.49 6.66 -10.88
N GLY A 70 -4.55 7.27 -11.58
CA GLY A 70 -3.28 6.68 -11.95
C GLY A 70 -2.19 7.74 -12.02
N ASP A 71 -0.98 7.29 -12.34
CA ASP A 71 0.15 8.12 -12.71
C ASP A 71 0.65 7.74 -14.11
N ASP A 72 1.85 8.21 -14.47
CA ASP A 72 2.49 7.90 -15.75
C ASP A 72 2.74 6.39 -15.96
N GLU A 73 2.66 5.58 -14.90
CA GLU A 73 2.90 4.15 -14.93
C GLU A 73 1.59 3.33 -14.97
N GLY A 74 0.43 4.00 -14.95
CA GLY A 74 -0.90 3.40 -15.09
C GLY A 74 -1.81 3.61 -13.87
N SER A 75 -2.90 2.85 -13.81
CA SER A 75 -3.91 3.01 -12.76
C SER A 75 -3.41 2.46 -11.41
N PHE A 76 -3.73 3.16 -10.32
CA PHE A 76 -3.30 2.72 -8.98
C PHE A 76 -3.88 1.36 -8.59
N TYR A 77 -5.13 1.08 -8.99
CA TYR A 77 -5.79 -0.18 -8.62
C TYR A 77 -5.16 -1.40 -9.32
N GLU A 78 -4.67 -1.25 -10.54
CA GLU A 78 -3.98 -2.31 -11.29
C GLU A 78 -2.66 -2.66 -10.61
N GLN A 79 -1.96 -1.63 -10.15
CA GLN A 79 -0.68 -1.73 -9.45
C GLN A 79 -0.81 -1.94 -7.92
N SER A 80 -2.02 -2.25 -7.43
CA SER A 80 -2.25 -2.54 -6.01
C SER A 80 -2.12 -4.03 -5.67
N GLY A 81 -2.13 -4.89 -6.69
CA GLY A 81 -2.28 -6.34 -6.53
C GLY A 81 -3.72 -6.81 -6.33
N LEU A 82 -4.72 -5.92 -6.33
CA LEU A 82 -6.14 -6.25 -6.10
C LEU A 82 -7.00 -6.17 -7.38
N GLY A 83 -6.43 -5.67 -8.48
CA GLY A 83 -6.98 -5.76 -9.83
C GLY A 83 -8.15 -4.82 -10.17
N THR A 84 -8.97 -4.43 -9.20
CA THR A 84 -10.08 -3.47 -9.40
C THR A 84 -10.25 -2.52 -8.22
N VAL A 85 -10.92 -1.38 -8.47
CA VAL A 85 -11.25 -0.41 -7.42
C VAL A 85 -12.18 -1.04 -6.38
N GLU A 86 -13.15 -1.85 -6.79
CA GLU A 86 -14.12 -2.51 -5.90
C GLU A 86 -13.42 -3.48 -4.94
N ASN A 87 -12.51 -4.31 -5.44
CA ASN A 87 -11.72 -5.22 -4.63
C ASN A 87 -10.85 -4.45 -3.64
N TRP A 88 -10.29 -3.33 -4.06
CA TRP A 88 -9.47 -2.49 -3.19
C TRP A 88 -10.29 -1.81 -2.10
N VAL A 89 -11.46 -1.27 -2.43
CA VAL A 89 -12.41 -0.72 -1.46
C VAL A 89 -12.80 -1.79 -0.44
N GLN A 90 -13.06 -3.02 -0.89
CA GLN A 90 -13.41 -4.11 0.01
C GLN A 90 -12.25 -4.46 0.95
N ALA A 91 -11.02 -4.57 0.44
CA ALA A 91 -9.84 -4.80 1.27
C ALA A 91 -9.61 -3.68 2.31
N ILE A 92 -9.89 -2.42 1.95
CA ILE A 92 -9.83 -1.29 2.88
C ILE A 92 -10.92 -1.39 3.95
N LYS A 93 -12.14 -1.82 3.58
CA LYS A 93 -13.22 -2.05 4.54
C LYS A 93 -12.87 -3.16 5.52
N ASP A 94 -12.33 -4.27 5.03
CA ASP A 94 -11.93 -5.41 5.87
C ASP A 94 -10.88 -4.98 6.91
N LEU A 95 -9.93 -4.13 6.50
CA LEU A 95 -8.94 -3.51 7.41
C LEU A 95 -9.58 -2.56 8.44
N ASN A 96 -10.71 -1.95 8.11
CA ASN A 96 -11.46 -1.02 8.96
C ASN A 96 -12.73 -1.64 9.57
N ARG A 97 -12.72 -2.96 9.82
CA ARG A 97 -13.83 -3.68 10.51
C ARG A 97 -15.16 -3.61 9.76
N GLY A 98 -15.11 -3.60 8.43
CA GLY A 98 -16.27 -3.54 7.54
C GLY A 98 -16.71 -2.11 7.16
N GLU A 99 -16.11 -1.08 7.77
CA GLU A 99 -16.46 0.31 7.52
C GLU A 99 -15.52 0.97 6.50
N GLY A 100 -15.97 2.08 5.91
CA GLY A 100 -15.10 2.92 5.08
C GLY A 100 -13.99 3.57 5.92
N PRO A 101 -12.90 4.02 5.29
CA PRO A 101 -11.84 4.73 6.01
C PRO A 101 -12.35 6.09 6.47
N GLU A 102 -12.15 6.42 7.75
CA GLU A 102 -12.29 7.80 8.23
C GLU A 102 -11.16 8.66 7.66
N TYR A 103 -9.93 8.13 7.76
CA TYR A 103 -8.74 8.75 7.19
C TYR A 103 -7.66 7.70 6.91
N GLY A 104 -6.89 7.92 5.85
CA GLY A 104 -5.66 7.19 5.57
C GLY A 104 -4.85 7.84 4.44
N TRP A 105 -3.89 7.09 3.95
CA TRP A 105 -2.99 7.55 2.91
C TRP A 105 -2.84 6.51 1.82
N LEU A 106 -2.79 6.98 0.58
CA LEU A 106 -2.28 6.22 -0.54
C LEU A 106 -0.75 6.36 -0.56
N TYR A 107 -0.06 5.24 -0.42
CA TYR A 107 1.40 5.18 -0.55
C TYR A 107 1.78 4.46 -1.84
N ARG A 108 2.87 4.93 -2.45
CA ARG A 108 3.69 4.16 -3.38
C ARG A 108 4.84 3.54 -2.59
N VAL A 109 4.98 2.23 -2.68
CA VAL A 109 6.08 1.49 -2.05
C VAL A 109 6.87 0.80 -3.14
N THR A 110 8.18 1.03 -3.18
CA THR A 110 9.08 0.47 -4.19
C THR A 110 10.22 -0.28 -3.54
N VAL A 111 10.61 -1.42 -4.10
CA VAL A 111 11.87 -2.09 -3.79
C VAL A 111 12.96 -1.39 -4.60
N PRO A 112 14.02 -0.83 -3.98
CA PRO A 112 15.12 -0.18 -4.70
C PRO A 112 15.79 -1.15 -5.69
N GLU A 113 16.30 -0.65 -6.81
CA GLU A 113 17.10 -1.45 -7.74
C GLU A 113 18.29 -2.11 -7.02
N GLY A 114 18.46 -3.42 -7.19
CA GLY A 114 19.45 -4.23 -6.45
C GLY A 114 19.07 -4.53 -4.98
N GLY A 115 17.87 -4.14 -4.54
CA GLY A 115 17.33 -4.46 -3.22
C GLY A 115 17.17 -5.97 -3.05
N GLN A 116 17.60 -6.48 -1.89
CA GLN A 116 17.45 -7.90 -1.58
C GLN A 116 16.00 -8.23 -1.22
N ILE A 117 15.39 -9.08 -2.04
CA ILE A 117 14.14 -9.78 -1.70
C ILE A 117 14.53 -11.03 -0.91
N HIS A 118 14.01 -11.14 0.31
CA HIS A 118 14.18 -12.30 1.16
C HIS A 118 12.86 -13.09 1.10
N ALA A 119 12.85 -14.13 0.25
CA ALA A 119 11.76 -15.09 0.12
C ALA A 119 11.66 -16.02 1.34
#